data_AF-A0A4Y8M019-F1
#
_entry.id   AF-A0A4Y8M019-F1
#
_cell.length_a   1.000
_cell.length_b   1.000
_cell.length_c   1.000
_cell.angle_alpha   90.00
_cell.angle_beta   90.00
_cell.angle_gamma   90.00
#
_symmetry.space_group_name_H-M   'P 1'
#
loop_
_entity.id
_entity.type
_entity.pdbx_description
1 polymer ?
#
loop_
_entity_poly.entity_id
_entity_poly.type
_entity_poly.pdbx_seq_one_letter_code
_entity_poly.pdbx_strand_id
1 'polypeptide(L)'
;MKFRFTVAISGTASDFASFDAGYGVRTPIEIVCHISQLLQNCCSTIAGSPRVRLESKGWYEEAARYYEIVEQLDQAVLQFIPEQSVVENLVQGPLADATSHIGQLTLLRRLAGSPVAYINYSQATT
;
A
#
# COMPACT_ATOMS: atom_id res chain seq x y z
N MET A 1 8.75 -1.15 -0.48
CA MET A 1 7.32 -1.55 -0.39
C MET A 1 6.70 -1.93 -1.74
N LYS A 2 7.03 -1.21 -2.84
CA LYS A 2 6.57 -1.49 -4.22
C LYS A 2 6.52 -2.98 -4.58
N PHE A 3 7.64 -3.69 -4.45
CA PHE A 3 7.73 -5.13 -4.74
C PHE A 3 6.67 -5.98 -4.03
N ARG A 4 6.53 -5.84 -2.70
CA ARG A 4 5.56 -6.58 -1.88
C ARG A 4 4.12 -6.34 -2.34
N PHE A 5 3.81 -5.09 -2.67
CA PHE A 5 2.48 -4.74 -3.17
C PHE A 5 2.23 -5.36 -4.55
N THR A 6 3.19 -5.27 -5.48
CA THR A 6 3.09 -5.88 -6.81
C THR A 6 2.79 -7.37 -6.70
N VAL A 7 3.57 -8.09 -5.89
CA VAL A 7 3.33 -9.49 -5.56
C VAL A 7 1.90 -9.73 -5.07
N ALA A 8 1.42 -8.89 -4.16
CA ALA A 8 0.09 -9.03 -3.58
C ALA A 8 -1.04 -8.83 -4.60
N ILE A 9 -0.86 -8.08 -5.68
CA ILE A 9 -1.94 -7.77 -6.64
C ILE A 9 -1.78 -8.46 -8.00
N SER A 10 -0.61 -9.01 -8.34
CA SER A 10 -0.33 -9.63 -9.64
C SER A 10 -1.17 -10.89 -9.88
N GLY A 11 -1.79 -10.99 -11.06
CA GLY A 11 -2.59 -12.15 -11.45
C GLY A 11 -3.86 -12.33 -10.60
N THR A 12 -4.37 -11.25 -10.02
CA THR A 12 -5.66 -11.25 -9.32
C THR A 12 -6.80 -11.42 -10.32
N ALA A 13 -7.84 -12.16 -9.91
CA ALA A 13 -9.06 -12.31 -10.69
C ALA A 13 -9.85 -10.99 -10.70
N SER A 14 -10.75 -10.83 -11.67
CA SER A 14 -11.53 -9.59 -11.86
C SER A 14 -12.43 -9.24 -10.68
N ASP A 15 -12.83 -10.23 -9.89
CA ASP A 15 -13.70 -10.11 -8.71
C ASP A 15 -12.92 -9.92 -7.39
N PHE A 16 -11.58 -10.06 -7.41
CA PHE A 16 -10.77 -9.96 -6.20
C PHE A 16 -10.93 -8.61 -5.50
N ALA A 17 -11.06 -7.52 -6.27
CA ALA A 17 -11.22 -6.18 -5.75
C ALA A 17 -12.37 -6.06 -4.73
N SER A 18 -13.47 -6.77 -4.98
CA SER A 18 -14.70 -6.76 -4.17
C SER A 18 -14.84 -8.00 -3.28
N PHE A 19 -13.79 -8.82 -3.14
CA PHE A 19 -13.85 -10.01 -2.30
C PHE A 19 -14.14 -9.63 -0.85
N ASP A 20 -15.25 -10.15 -0.32
CA ASP A 20 -15.70 -9.94 1.06
C ASP A 20 -15.39 -11.18 1.90
N ALA A 21 -14.51 -11.02 2.89
CA ALA A 21 -14.16 -12.08 3.84
C ALA A 21 -15.15 -12.20 5.01
N GLY A 22 -16.19 -11.36 5.03
CA GLY A 22 -17.16 -11.24 6.12
C GLY A 22 -16.60 -10.48 7.33
N TYR A 23 -17.42 -10.42 8.39
CA TYR A 23 -17.03 -9.87 9.70
C TYR A 23 -16.54 -8.41 9.69
N GLY A 24 -16.92 -7.62 8.68
CA GLY A 24 -16.51 -6.23 8.55
C GLY A 24 -15.05 -6.03 8.15
N VAL A 25 -14.40 -7.08 7.61
CA VAL A 25 -13.07 -6.96 7.02
C VAL A 25 -13.15 -6.09 5.77
N ARG A 26 -12.21 -5.15 5.62
CA ARG A 26 -12.10 -4.33 4.40
C ARG A 26 -11.89 -5.23 3.18
N THR A 27 -12.59 -4.94 2.10
CA THR A 27 -12.35 -5.52 0.78
C THR A 27 -10.96 -5.16 0.28
N PRO A 28 -10.37 -5.92 -0.66
CA PRO A 28 -9.06 -5.62 -1.21
C PRO A 28 -8.94 -4.20 -1.77
N ILE A 29 -9.97 -3.69 -2.47
CA ILE A 29 -9.94 -2.33 -3.01
C ILE A 29 -9.91 -1.25 -1.91
N GLU A 30 -10.65 -1.44 -0.83
CA GLU A 30 -10.63 -0.55 0.33
C GLU A 30 -9.28 -0.58 1.03
N ILE A 31 -8.62 -1.74 1.10
CA ILE A 31 -7.26 -1.87 1.64
C ILE A 31 -6.27 -1.10 0.76
N VAL A 32 -6.32 -1.23 -0.58
CA VAL A 32 -5.41 -0.49 -1.48
C VAL A 32 -5.64 1.02 -1.39
N CYS A 33 -6.90 1.46 -1.35
CA CYS A 33 -7.24 2.87 -1.15
C CYS A 33 -6.69 3.38 0.19
N HIS A 34 -6.85 2.61 1.27
CA HIS A 34 -6.32 2.95 2.58
C HIS A 34 -4.80 3.02 2.63
N ILE A 35 -4.09 2.09 1.99
CA ILE A 35 -2.62 2.15 1.88
C ILE A 35 -2.20 3.41 1.11
N SER A 36 -2.85 3.70 -0.03
CA SER A 36 -2.58 4.91 -0.83
C SER A 36 -2.76 6.18 0.00
N GLN A 37 -3.82 6.22 0.81
CA GLN A 37 -4.12 7.31 1.75
C GLN A 37 -3.01 7.48 2.80
N LEU A 38 -2.50 6.39 3.38
CA LEU A 38 -1.40 6.41 4.34
C LEU A 38 -0.14 6.98 3.71
N LEU A 39 0.24 6.50 2.52
CA LEU A 39 1.44 6.94 1.82
C LEU A 39 1.36 8.39 1.37
N GLN A 40 0.21 8.85 0.88
CA GLN A 40 0.01 10.26 0.53
C GLN A 40 0.14 11.17 1.76
N ASN A 41 -0.34 10.71 2.91
CA ASN A 41 -0.18 11.45 4.17
C ASN A 41 1.27 11.44 4.70
N CYS A 42 2.09 10.44 4.34
CA CYS A 42 3.54 10.50 4.53
C CYS A 42 4.14 11.65 3.71
N CYS A 43 3.79 11.76 2.43
CA CYS A 43 4.22 12.88 1.58
C CYS A 43 3.80 14.23 2.18
N SER A 44 2.55 14.35 2.66
CA SER A 44 2.07 15.56 3.34
C SER A 44 2.89 15.89 4.58
N THR A 45 3.23 14.88 5.39
CA THR A 45 4.05 15.06 6.60
C THR A 45 5.44 15.56 6.27
N ILE A 46 6.08 14.99 5.24
CA ILE A 46 7.42 15.41 4.77
C ILE A 46 7.39 16.84 4.24
N ALA A 47 6.37 17.19 3.45
CA ALA A 47 6.24 18.50 2.84
C ALA A 47 5.66 19.58 3.78
N GLY A 48 5.29 19.23 5.02
CA GLY A 48 4.63 20.15 5.96
C GLY A 48 3.23 20.61 5.50
N SER A 49 2.54 19.81 4.69
CA SER A 49 1.22 20.13 4.15
C SER A 49 0.09 19.38 4.87
N PRO A 50 -1.17 19.83 4.74
CA PRO A 50 -2.31 19.14 5.35
C PRO A 50 -2.45 17.70 4.86
N ARG A 51 -2.98 16.84 5.75
CA ARG A 51 -3.39 15.49 5.37
C ARG A 51 -4.55 15.53 4.38
N VAL A 52 -4.56 14.58 3.47
CA VAL A 52 -5.63 14.44 2.48
C VAL A 52 -6.60 13.34 2.87
N ARG A 53 -7.76 13.30 2.24
CA ARG A 53 -8.68 12.15 2.22
C ARG A 53 -8.82 11.66 0.78
N LEU A 54 -8.61 10.36 0.55
CA LEU A 54 -8.77 9.74 -0.75
C LEU A 54 -10.09 8.96 -0.78
N GLU A 55 -10.81 9.11 -1.88
CA GLU A 55 -11.95 8.25 -2.20
C GLU A 55 -11.48 7.06 -3.04
N SER A 56 -12.21 5.94 -2.94
CA SER A 56 -11.90 4.73 -3.70
C SER A 56 -12.19 4.93 -5.19
N LYS A 57 -11.29 4.42 -6.04
CA LYS A 57 -11.40 4.32 -7.49
C LYS A 57 -11.62 2.87 -7.91
N GLY A 58 -11.59 2.57 -9.22
CA GLY A 58 -11.56 1.20 -9.72
C GLY A 58 -10.23 0.50 -9.42
N TRP A 59 -10.22 -0.84 -9.43
CA TRP A 59 -9.08 -1.66 -9.00
C TRP A 59 -7.75 -1.29 -9.67
N TYR A 60 -7.74 -1.16 -11.00
CA TYR A 60 -6.54 -0.81 -11.76
C TYR A 60 -6.09 0.63 -11.52
N GLU A 61 -7.03 1.55 -11.31
CA GLU A 61 -6.72 2.94 -10.97
C GLU A 61 -6.13 3.05 -9.56
N GLU A 62 -6.63 2.26 -8.61
CA GLU A 62 -6.07 2.15 -7.26
C GLU A 62 -4.65 1.59 -7.28
N ALA A 63 -4.41 0.54 -8.07
CA ALA A 63 -3.08 -0.01 -8.25
C ALA A 63 -2.12 1.02 -8.88
N ALA A 64 -2.54 1.70 -9.94
CA ALA A 64 -1.75 2.75 -10.58
C ALA A 64 -1.46 3.92 -9.61
N ARG A 65 -2.47 4.38 -8.89
CA ARG A 65 -2.36 5.43 -7.87
C ARG A 65 -1.38 5.05 -6.77
N TYR A 66 -1.41 3.81 -6.29
CA TYR A 66 -0.43 3.34 -5.31
C TYR A 66 1.02 3.49 -5.82
N TYR A 67 1.29 3.06 -7.06
CA TYR A 67 2.65 3.16 -7.63
C TYR A 67 3.11 4.60 -7.78
N GLU A 68 2.21 5.48 -8.25
CA GLU A 68 2.49 6.90 -8.37
C GLU A 68 2.82 7.53 -7.00
N ILE A 69 2.05 7.23 -5.96
CA ILE A 69 2.28 7.77 -4.61
C ILE A 69 3.59 7.24 -4.02
N VAL A 70 3.96 5.98 -4.27
CA VAL A 70 5.27 5.46 -3.84
C VAL A 70 6.41 6.25 -4.49
N GLU A 71 6.30 6.57 -5.78
CA GLU A 71 7.30 7.38 -6.49
C GLU A 71 7.33 8.82 -5.96
N GLN A 72 6.17 9.42 -5.67
CA GLN A 72 6.09 10.73 -5.03
C GLN A 72 6.72 10.74 -3.64
N LEU A 73 6.55 9.67 -2.86
CA LEU A 73 7.16 9.53 -1.54
C LEU A 73 8.68 9.49 -1.64
N ASP A 74 9.23 8.72 -2.59
CA ASP A 74 10.68 8.69 -2.85
C ASP A 74 11.19 10.09 -3.21
N GLN A 75 10.49 10.81 -4.09
CA GLN A 75 10.86 12.19 -4.45
C GLN A 75 10.76 13.15 -3.26
N ALA A 76 9.72 13.04 -2.42
CA ALA A 76 9.54 13.90 -1.25
C ALA A 76 10.69 13.72 -0.24
N VAL A 77 11.11 12.49 0.02
CA VAL A 77 12.25 12.20 0.91
C VAL A 77 13.53 12.85 0.37
N LEU A 78 13.80 12.73 -0.93
CA LEU A 78 15.00 13.30 -1.57
C LEU A 78 14.96 14.83 -1.60
N GLN A 79 13.80 15.42 -1.84
CA GLN A 79 13.64 16.86 -1.98
C GLN A 79 13.71 17.59 -0.62
N PHE A 80 13.00 17.09 0.39
CA PHE A 80 12.81 17.80 1.65
C PHE A 80 13.78 17.37 2.74
N ILE A 81 14.47 16.23 2.58
CA ILE A 81 15.49 15.71 3.52
C ILE A 81 14.97 15.78 4.97
N PRO A 82 13.92 14.99 5.30
CA PRO A 82 13.23 15.10 6.58
C PRO A 82 14.18 14.82 7.76
N GLU A 83 13.93 15.51 8.87
CA GLU A 83 14.65 15.26 10.12
C GLU A 83 14.52 13.81 10.58
N GLN A 84 15.52 13.31 11.32
CA GLN A 84 15.54 11.93 11.82
C GLN A 84 14.27 11.57 12.60
N SER A 85 13.76 12.48 13.43
CA SER A 85 12.53 12.28 14.20
C SER A 85 11.30 12.05 13.29
N VAL A 86 11.23 12.74 12.16
CA VAL A 86 10.17 12.55 11.15
C VAL A 86 10.34 11.20 10.47
N VAL A 87 11.57 10.84 10.08
CA VAL A 87 11.86 9.53 9.46
C VAL A 87 11.46 8.38 10.39
N GLU A 88 11.85 8.43 11.67
CA GLU A 88 11.50 7.42 12.67
C GLU A 88 9.99 7.27 12.82
N ASN A 89 9.27 8.39 12.92
CA ASN A 89 7.81 8.41 13.00
C ASN A 89 7.16 7.79 11.75
N LEU A 90 7.65 8.11 10.55
CA LEU A 90 7.12 7.57 9.29
C LEU A 90 7.35 6.05 9.20
N VAL A 91 8.55 5.59 9.52
CA VAL A 91 8.92 4.18 9.45
C VAL A 91 8.12 3.34 10.46
N GLN A 92 8.02 3.80 11.71
CA GLN A 92 7.35 3.07 12.79
C GLN A 92 5.82 3.13 12.70
N GLY A 93 5.27 4.22 12.17
CA GLY A 93 3.83 4.44 12.04
C GLY A 93 3.30 4.03 10.67
N PRO A 94 3.08 5.00 9.76
CA PRO A 94 2.32 4.77 8.54
C PRO A 94 2.97 3.79 7.56
N LEU A 95 4.31 3.68 7.50
CA LEU A 95 4.95 2.71 6.60
C LEU A 95 4.84 1.27 7.14
N ALA A 96 4.99 1.08 8.45
CA ALA A 96 4.75 -0.22 9.09
C ALA A 96 3.29 -0.66 8.92
N ASP A 97 2.34 0.27 9.09
CA ASP A 97 0.91 0.01 8.91
C ASP A 97 0.58 -0.40 7.46
N ALA A 98 1.09 0.36 6.48
CA ALA A 98 0.94 0.04 5.07
C ALA A 98 1.50 -1.35 4.71
N THR A 99 2.66 -1.73 5.25
CA THR A 99 3.20 -3.09 5.02
C THR A 99 2.36 -4.19 5.65
N SER A 100 1.74 -3.93 6.80
CA SER A 100 0.82 -4.86 7.48
C SER A 100 -0.44 -5.08 6.64
N HIS A 101 -0.98 -4.01 6.06
CA HIS A 101 -2.12 -4.07 5.14
C HIS A 101 -1.80 -4.79 3.83
N ILE A 102 -0.59 -4.66 3.28
CA ILE A 102 -0.16 -5.50 2.14
C ILE A 102 -0.18 -6.99 2.52
N GLY A 103 0.22 -7.33 3.76
CA GLY A 103 0.08 -8.69 4.29
C GLY A 103 -1.37 -9.19 4.26
N GLN A 104 -2.34 -8.35 4.63
CA GLN A 104 -3.76 -8.70 4.56
C GLN A 104 -4.21 -9.00 3.12
N LEU A 105 -3.76 -8.24 2.11
CA LEU A 105 -4.05 -8.56 0.71
C LEU A 105 -3.59 -9.97 0.33
N THR A 106 -2.40 -10.38 0.77
CA THR A 106 -1.89 -11.74 0.50
C THR A 106 -2.69 -12.83 1.21
N LEU A 107 -3.22 -12.55 2.41
CA LEU A 107 -4.12 -13.45 3.12
C LEU A 107 -5.47 -13.56 2.41
N LEU A 108 -6.07 -12.43 2.04
CA LEU A 108 -7.33 -12.38 1.31
C LEU A 108 -7.24 -13.11 -0.02
N ARG A 109 -6.10 -13.02 -0.71
CA ARG A 109 -5.83 -13.80 -1.92
C ARG A 109 -5.97 -15.31 -1.71
N ARG A 110 -5.46 -15.83 -0.60
CA ARG A 110 -5.59 -17.24 -0.25
C ARG A 110 -7.05 -17.60 0.03
N LEU A 111 -7.78 -16.75 0.75
CA LEU A 111 -9.19 -16.97 1.05
C LEU A 111 -10.07 -16.91 -0.21
N ALA A 112 -9.71 -16.06 -1.18
CA ALA A 112 -10.35 -15.95 -2.49
C ALA A 112 -9.94 -17.05 -3.48
N GLY A 113 -9.17 -18.06 -3.05
CA GLY A 113 -8.77 -19.18 -3.90
C GLY A 113 -7.66 -18.88 -4.92
N SER A 114 -6.99 -17.72 -4.84
CA SER A 114 -5.87 -17.33 -5.71
C SER A 114 -4.62 -16.96 -4.89
N PRO A 115 -4.01 -17.93 -4.17
CA PRO A 115 -2.90 -17.66 -3.28
C PRO A 115 -1.67 -17.12 -4.03
N VAL A 116 -0.93 -16.22 -3.39
CA VAL A 116 0.39 -15.79 -3.86
C VAL A 116 1.37 -16.96 -3.72
N ALA A 117 2.20 -17.19 -4.73
CA ALA A 117 3.29 -18.16 -4.67
C ALA A 117 4.31 -17.81 -3.57
N TYR A 118 5.08 -18.79 -3.09
CA TYR A 118 6.17 -18.53 -2.16
C TYR A 118 7.21 -17.60 -2.79
N ILE A 119 7.66 -16.61 -2.03
CA ILE A 119 8.69 -15.66 -2.44
C ILE A 119 9.70 -15.49 -1.32
N ASN A 120 10.99 -15.59 -1.66
CA ASN A 120 12.07 -15.24 -0.76
C ASN A 120 12.38 -13.74 -0.86
N TYR A 121 11.89 -12.95 0.10
CA TYR A 121 12.07 -11.50 0.10
C TYR A 121 13.53 -11.04 0.23
N SER A 122 14.44 -11.85 0.79
CA SER A 122 15.87 -11.49 0.86
C SER A 122 16.60 -11.63 -0.48
N GLN A 123 15.98 -12.28 -1.45
CA GLN A 123 16.49 -12.49 -2.81
C GLN A 123 15.62 -11.79 -3.87
N ALA A 124 14.64 -10.99 -3.44
CA ALA A 124 13.76 -10.26 -4.34
C ALA A 124 14.52 -9.11 -5.01
N THR A 125 14.55 -9.11 -6.34
CA THR A 125 14.98 -7.96 -7.15
C THR A 125 13.77 -7.12 -7.54
N THR A 126 13.96 -5.80 -7.51
CA THR A 126 12.95 -4.79 -7.88
C THR A 126 12.62 -4.81 -9.35
#